data_AF-A0A9D9DD09-F1
#
_entry.id   AF-A0A9D9DD09-F1
#
_cell.length_a   1.000
_cell.length_b   1.000
_cell.length_c   1.000
_cell.angle_alpha   90.00
_cell.angle_beta   90.00
_cell.angle_gamma   90.00
#
_symmetry.space_group_name_H-M   'P 1'
#
loop_
_entity.id
_entity.type
_entity.pdbx_description
1 polymer ?
#
loop_
_entity_poly.entity_id
_entity_poly.type
_entity_poly.pdbx_seq_one_letter_code
_entity_poly.pdbx_strand_id
1 'polypeptide(L)'
;MPNIKANRLQADGAAQADQNPKFTALLDKLNHPDEWHRPACYWFWQHIPSKEEIAAKLSELKAGGFGSFQIAARLSLPLEDYLSDEYLKACRITADLASKQGLMMGIYDDYNWQSGHAGGRAAALNPDIKERHLFWSHIDVAKYFEEHQDANPALWAEDEISEEPIELTISGIHSGDAECLFEVGKNWIYEGGRPAWDEWELIGVYHVGADGTTITDLFEMWKQHPNLFALQTDENSICFLIHPVILKSLKLPGHLALFAAARCKTSRMVNYLLPETAKAFIKTTYEPYAKALGKHLGTTVRYTFFDQPHSCFYQWEGNDGNLRSSLMYSREFMNKL
;
A
#
# COMPACT_ATOMS: atom_id res chain seq x y z
N MET A 1 40.78 36.83 -15.24
CA MET A 1 39.46 36.80 -14.58
C MET A 1 38.68 38.03 -15.06
N PRO A 2 37.62 37.89 -15.87
CA PRO A 2 36.86 39.05 -16.32
C PRO A 2 35.91 39.53 -15.21
N ASN A 3 36.00 40.81 -14.92
CA ASN A 3 35.08 41.60 -14.11
C ASN A 3 33.67 41.53 -14.73
N ILE A 4 32.73 40.84 -14.08
CA ILE A 4 31.30 40.98 -14.41
C ILE A 4 30.81 42.27 -13.74
N LYS A 5 30.79 43.36 -14.53
CA LYS A 5 30.11 44.60 -14.16
C LYS A 5 28.63 44.30 -13.94
N ALA A 6 28.10 44.74 -12.80
CA ALA A 6 26.68 44.77 -12.54
C ALA A 6 25.98 45.59 -13.65
N ASN A 7 25.25 44.92 -14.53
CA ASN A 7 24.27 45.58 -15.38
C ASN A 7 23.16 46.11 -14.48
N ARG A 8 23.27 47.37 -14.06
CA ARG A 8 22.08 48.16 -13.72
C ARG A 8 21.26 48.25 -15.00
N LEU A 9 20.18 47.48 -15.06
CA LEU A 9 19.09 47.71 -16.00
C LEU A 9 18.73 49.20 -15.90
N GLN A 10 18.89 49.91 -17.03
CA GLN A 10 18.48 51.30 -17.15
C GLN A 10 16.99 51.40 -16.82
N ALA A 11 16.70 52.29 -15.89
CA ALA A 11 15.38 52.54 -15.32
C ALA A 11 14.49 53.38 -16.25
N ASP A 12 14.50 53.10 -17.55
CA ASP A 12 13.67 53.82 -18.54
C ASP A 12 12.42 53.03 -18.96
N GLY A 13 12.27 51.78 -18.51
CA GLY A 13 11.06 50.96 -18.69
C GLY A 13 10.16 50.84 -17.45
N ALA A 14 10.63 51.29 -16.28
CA ALA A 14 9.92 51.10 -15.01
C ALA A 14 8.68 52.00 -14.87
N ALA A 15 8.70 53.19 -15.48
CA ALA A 15 7.59 54.15 -15.37
C ALA A 15 6.36 53.79 -16.23
N GLN A 16 6.50 52.92 -17.23
CA GLN A 16 5.37 52.45 -18.07
C GLN A 16 4.76 51.12 -17.57
N ALA A 17 5.50 50.32 -16.80
CA ALA A 17 4.96 49.12 -16.15
C ALA A 17 3.98 49.48 -15.01
N ASP A 18 4.17 50.65 -14.39
CA ASP A 18 3.42 51.16 -13.24
C ASP A 18 1.92 51.45 -13.53
N GLN A 19 1.53 51.46 -14.82
CA GLN A 19 0.14 51.66 -15.25
C GLN A 19 -0.50 50.43 -15.89
N ASN A 20 0.21 49.29 -15.99
CA ASN A 20 -0.39 48.07 -16.52
C ASN A 20 -1.29 47.43 -15.45
N PRO A 21 -2.62 47.39 -15.62
CA PRO A 21 -3.53 46.91 -14.58
C PRO A 21 -3.27 45.46 -14.18
N LYS A 22 -2.73 44.65 -15.10
CA LYS A 22 -2.35 43.26 -14.80
C LYS A 22 -1.11 43.17 -13.91
N PHE A 23 -0.15 44.08 -14.12
CA PHE A 23 1.06 44.14 -13.30
C PHE A 23 0.75 44.65 -11.89
N THR A 24 -0.06 45.71 -11.78
CA THR A 24 -0.55 46.23 -10.50
C THR A 24 -1.36 45.17 -9.73
N ALA A 25 -2.26 44.45 -10.40
CA ALA A 25 -3.03 43.36 -9.78
C ALA A 25 -2.15 42.18 -9.34
N LEU A 26 -1.06 41.89 -10.06
CA LEU A 26 -0.10 40.87 -9.67
C LEU A 26 0.71 41.31 -8.44
N LEU A 27 1.19 42.55 -8.42
CA LEU A 27 1.90 43.12 -7.26
C LEU A 27 1.01 43.13 -6.01
N ASP A 28 -0.27 43.46 -6.15
CA ASP A 28 -1.24 43.39 -5.06
C ASP A 28 -1.37 41.98 -4.50
N LYS A 29 -1.52 40.96 -5.38
CA LYS A 29 -1.54 39.54 -4.95
C LYS A 29 -0.23 39.08 -4.30
N LEU A 30 0.91 39.61 -4.72
CA LEU A 30 2.21 39.29 -4.12
C LEU A 30 2.36 39.88 -2.72
N ASN A 31 1.90 41.12 -2.52
CA ASN A 31 1.93 41.79 -1.21
C ASN A 31 0.83 41.28 -0.27
N HIS A 32 -0.28 40.81 -0.83
CA HIS A 32 -1.46 40.32 -0.13
C HIS A 32 -1.90 38.96 -0.67
N PRO A 33 -1.08 37.90 -0.48
CA PRO A 33 -1.43 36.56 -0.97
C PRO A 33 -2.72 36.08 -0.30
N ASP A 34 -3.58 35.45 -1.11
CA ASP A 34 -4.76 34.73 -0.63
C ASP A 34 -4.36 33.45 0.14
N GLU A 35 -5.34 32.74 0.68
CA GLU A 35 -5.10 31.56 1.52
C GLU A 35 -4.39 30.41 0.78
N TRP A 36 -4.53 30.33 -0.55
CA TRP A 36 -3.88 29.29 -1.38
C TRP A 36 -2.41 29.59 -1.64
N HIS A 37 -2.01 30.85 -1.56
CA HIS A 37 -0.63 31.30 -1.81
C HIS A 37 0.15 31.60 -0.53
N ARG A 38 -0.44 31.29 0.63
CA ARG A 38 0.23 31.34 1.93
C ARG A 38 0.74 29.96 2.34
N PRO A 39 1.71 29.88 3.28
CA PRO A 39 2.17 28.61 3.82
C PRO A 39 1.01 27.76 4.36
N ALA A 40 1.17 26.45 4.20
CA ALA A 40 0.31 25.40 4.74
C ALA A 40 1.12 24.54 5.72
N CYS A 41 0.45 23.93 6.70
CA CYS A 41 1.10 22.96 7.58
C CYS A 41 0.23 21.75 7.90
N TYR A 42 0.89 20.67 8.30
CA TYR A 42 0.22 19.60 9.01
C TYR A 42 -0.05 20.01 10.46
N TRP A 43 -1.23 19.66 10.95
CA TRP A 43 -1.52 19.64 12.37
C TRP A 43 -1.78 18.20 12.81
N PHE A 44 -0.73 17.58 13.35
CA PHE A 44 -0.78 16.22 13.84
C PHE A 44 -1.53 16.14 15.16
N TRP A 45 -2.59 15.34 15.17
CA TRP A 45 -3.33 15.03 16.38
C TRP A 45 -2.76 13.76 17.00
N GLN A 46 -2.17 13.94 18.18
CA GLN A 46 -1.68 12.86 19.04
C GLN A 46 -2.71 12.46 20.11
N HIS A 47 -3.71 13.31 20.30
CA HIS A 47 -4.90 13.13 21.12
C HIS A 47 -6.01 13.98 20.49
N ILE A 48 -7.26 13.79 20.90
CA ILE A 48 -8.36 14.68 20.48
C ILE A 48 -8.21 16.01 21.24
N PRO A 49 -7.90 17.14 20.56
CA PRO A 49 -7.63 18.39 21.26
C PRO A 49 -8.91 18.99 21.85
N SER A 50 -8.77 19.65 23.00
CA SER A 50 -9.85 20.44 23.59
C SER A 50 -10.20 21.66 22.74
N LYS A 51 -11.34 22.28 23.01
CA LYS A 51 -11.74 23.51 22.31
C LYS A 51 -10.74 24.64 22.54
N GLU A 52 -10.14 24.71 23.73
CA GLU A 52 -9.15 25.70 24.12
C GLU A 52 -7.84 25.49 23.37
N GLU A 53 -7.37 24.23 23.26
CA GLU A 53 -6.19 23.86 22.47
C GLU A 53 -6.41 24.19 20.99
N ILE A 54 -7.60 23.90 20.45
CA ILE A 54 -7.96 24.25 19.06
C ILE A 54 -7.90 25.76 18.86
N ALA A 55 -8.53 26.55 19.73
CA ALA A 55 -8.53 28.00 19.62
C ALA A 55 -7.12 28.60 19.70
N ALA A 56 -6.28 28.08 20.61
CA ALA A 56 -4.89 28.50 20.76
C ALA A 56 -4.07 28.19 19.50
N LYS A 57 -4.16 26.96 18.97
CA LYS A 57 -3.42 26.56 17.78
C LYS A 57 -3.82 27.35 16.54
N LEU A 58 -5.12 27.59 16.31
CA LEU A 58 -5.56 28.39 15.17
C LEU A 58 -5.07 29.85 15.25
N SER A 59 -5.05 30.43 16.45
CA SER A 59 -4.52 31.78 16.68
C SER A 59 -3.02 31.85 16.40
N GLU A 60 -2.26 30.82 16.81
CA GLU A 60 -0.83 30.68 16.51
C GLU A 60 -0.57 30.58 15.01
N LEU A 61 -1.33 29.73 14.30
CA LEU A 61 -1.22 29.59 12.84
C LEU A 61 -1.51 30.91 12.12
N LYS A 62 -2.56 31.62 12.54
CA LYS A 62 -2.91 32.93 11.96
C LYS A 62 -1.80 33.96 12.20
N ALA A 63 -1.27 34.03 13.43
CA ALA A 63 -0.18 34.92 13.79
C ALA A 63 1.12 34.59 13.04
N GLY A 64 1.36 33.30 12.76
CA GLY A 64 2.48 32.81 11.97
C GLY A 64 2.34 33.04 10.45
N GLY A 65 1.21 33.59 9.98
CA GLY A 65 0.98 33.90 8.56
C GLY A 65 0.52 32.70 7.72
N PHE A 66 0.15 31.58 8.33
CA PHE A 66 -0.40 30.43 7.60
C PHE A 66 -1.77 30.77 7.00
N GLY A 67 -2.00 30.32 5.77
CA GLY A 67 -3.31 30.41 5.10
C GLY A 67 -4.14 29.16 5.31
N SER A 68 -3.47 28.01 5.48
CA SER A 68 -4.13 26.73 5.63
C SER A 68 -3.41 25.75 6.54
N PHE A 69 -4.15 24.74 6.99
CA PHE A 69 -3.63 23.60 7.74
C PHE A 69 -4.45 22.36 7.42
N GLN A 70 -3.88 21.18 7.62
CA GLN A 70 -4.60 19.91 7.52
C GLN A 70 -4.52 19.10 8.81
N ILE A 71 -5.67 18.65 9.29
CA ILE A 71 -5.75 17.74 10.44
C ILE A 71 -5.33 16.36 9.97
N ALA A 72 -4.37 15.76 10.67
CA ALA A 72 -3.89 14.41 10.39
C ALA A 72 -3.74 13.61 11.69
N ALA A 73 -4.43 12.47 11.78
CA ALA A 73 -4.23 11.53 12.86
C ALA A 73 -2.86 10.84 12.71
N ARG A 74 -2.19 10.56 13.82
CA ARG A 74 -0.90 9.86 13.87
C ARG A 74 -0.95 8.73 14.88
N LEU A 75 0.03 7.83 14.83
CA LEU A 75 0.08 6.61 15.66
C LEU A 75 -0.04 6.82 17.17
N SER A 76 0.17 8.04 17.68
CA SER A 76 -0.01 8.35 19.10
C SER A 76 -1.46 8.60 19.50
N LEU A 77 -2.35 8.94 18.55
CA LEU A 77 -3.80 8.98 18.80
C LEU A 77 -4.29 7.53 18.95
N PRO A 78 -5.01 7.16 20.01
CA PRO A 78 -5.61 5.83 20.12
C PRO A 78 -6.44 5.49 18.88
N LEU A 79 -6.32 4.26 18.38
CA LEU A 79 -6.97 3.87 17.12
C LEU A 79 -8.50 3.96 17.22
N GLU A 80 -9.05 3.64 18.38
CA GLU A 80 -10.46 3.74 18.72
C GLU A 80 -10.99 5.18 18.68
N ASP A 81 -10.13 6.17 18.94
CA ASP A 81 -10.49 7.59 18.91
C ASP A 81 -10.57 8.12 17.47
N TYR A 82 -9.82 7.54 16.53
CA TYR A 82 -9.88 7.97 15.14
C TYR A 82 -11.29 7.79 14.56
N LEU A 83 -11.91 8.88 14.07
CA LEU A 83 -13.30 8.90 13.58
C LEU A 83 -14.36 8.48 14.62
N SER A 84 -14.07 8.63 15.91
CA SER A 84 -15.09 8.62 16.96
C SER A 84 -15.99 9.87 16.87
N ASP A 85 -17.11 9.87 17.59
CA ASP A 85 -17.99 11.03 17.68
C ASP A 85 -17.25 12.24 18.30
N GLU A 86 -16.37 12.00 19.26
CA GLU A 86 -15.52 13.01 19.90
C GLU A 86 -14.51 13.62 18.90
N TYR A 87 -13.84 12.77 18.11
CA TYR A 87 -12.91 13.22 17.07
C TYR A 87 -13.62 14.07 16.02
N LEU A 88 -14.75 13.58 15.50
CA LEU A 88 -15.54 14.27 14.48
C LEU A 88 -16.12 15.60 15.01
N LYS A 89 -16.52 15.63 16.29
CA LYS A 89 -16.94 16.86 16.98
C LYS A 89 -15.78 17.86 17.08
N ALA A 90 -14.57 17.41 17.41
CA ALA A 90 -13.38 18.26 17.45
C ALA A 90 -13.04 18.81 16.05
N CYS A 91 -13.16 18.01 14.99
CA CYS A 91 -12.99 18.48 13.61
C CYS A 91 -14.01 19.57 13.26
N ARG A 92 -15.28 19.40 13.65
CA ARG A 92 -16.32 20.41 13.45
C ARG A 92 -16.04 21.71 14.21
N ILE A 93 -15.63 21.62 15.48
CA ILE A 93 -15.24 22.79 16.28
C ILE A 93 -14.07 23.52 15.62
N THR A 94 -13.09 22.76 15.12
CA THR A 94 -11.94 23.30 14.39
C THR A 94 -12.38 24.06 13.15
N ALA A 95 -13.27 23.47 12.33
CA ALA A 95 -13.81 24.14 11.15
C ALA A 95 -14.64 25.40 11.50
N ASP A 96 -15.47 25.34 12.55
CA ASP A 96 -16.25 26.50 13.03
C ASP A 96 -15.34 27.67 13.46
N LEU A 97 -14.21 27.39 14.10
CA LEU A 97 -13.26 28.41 14.55
C LEU A 97 -12.35 28.89 13.41
N ALA A 98 -11.87 28.00 12.55
CA ALA A 98 -11.06 28.34 11.38
C ALA A 98 -11.81 29.28 10.42
N SER A 99 -13.11 29.02 10.21
CA SER A 99 -13.99 29.86 9.40
C SER A 99 -14.01 31.32 9.89
N LYS A 100 -14.10 31.53 11.21
CA LYS A 100 -14.11 32.88 11.83
C LYS A 100 -12.78 33.61 11.70
N GLN A 101 -11.69 32.88 11.53
CA GLN A 101 -10.33 33.43 11.42
C GLN A 101 -9.88 33.57 9.95
N GLY A 102 -10.70 33.17 8.98
CA GLY A 102 -10.32 33.11 7.57
C GLY A 102 -9.11 32.21 7.36
N LEU A 103 -9.13 31.03 7.98
CA LEU A 103 -8.18 29.94 7.75
C LEU A 103 -8.85 28.85 6.93
N MET A 104 -8.12 28.33 5.96
CA MET A 104 -8.54 27.17 5.18
C MET A 104 -8.13 25.88 5.91
N MET A 105 -9.02 24.90 5.95
CA MET A 105 -8.79 23.60 6.56
C MET A 105 -8.74 22.50 5.49
N GLY A 106 -7.82 21.55 5.67
CA GLY A 106 -7.79 20.27 4.98
C GLY A 106 -8.02 19.11 5.95
N ILE A 107 -8.38 17.97 5.40
CA ILE A 107 -8.44 16.69 6.12
C ILE A 107 -7.47 15.70 5.48
N TYR A 108 -6.70 15.01 6.30
CA TYR A 108 -6.03 13.77 5.91
C TYR A 108 -7.07 12.66 5.95
N ASP A 109 -7.19 11.88 4.88
CA ASP A 109 -8.31 10.94 4.72
C ASP A 109 -8.13 9.59 5.43
N ASP A 110 -6.94 9.33 5.99
CA ASP A 110 -6.65 8.10 6.72
C ASP A 110 -6.00 8.32 8.10
N TYR A 111 -5.95 7.23 8.87
CA TYR A 111 -5.22 7.16 10.12
C TYR A 111 -3.75 6.90 9.84
N ASN A 112 -2.91 7.89 10.17
CA ASN A 112 -1.47 7.87 9.98
C ASN A 112 -1.05 7.95 8.49
N TRP A 113 -0.88 6.81 7.84
CA TRP A 113 -0.66 6.57 6.41
C TRP A 113 -1.30 5.18 6.16
N GLN A 114 -1.40 4.60 4.96
CA GLN A 114 -1.65 5.26 3.68
C GLN A 114 -3.16 5.24 3.39
N SER A 115 -3.62 6.04 2.44
CA SER A 115 -5.04 6.19 2.14
C SER A 115 -5.69 4.92 1.59
N GLY A 116 -6.78 4.49 2.21
CA GLY A 116 -7.68 3.47 1.70
C GLY A 116 -8.21 2.50 2.75
N HIS A 117 -7.62 2.45 3.94
CA HIS A 117 -7.97 1.46 4.96
C HIS A 117 -8.66 2.04 6.19
N ALA A 118 -8.61 3.36 6.41
CA ALA A 118 -9.31 4.06 7.49
C ALA A 118 -8.92 3.59 8.89
N GLY A 119 -7.63 3.36 9.15
CA GLY A 119 -7.18 2.69 10.38
C GLY A 119 -7.68 1.24 10.53
N GLY A 120 -8.03 0.59 9.42
CA GLY A 120 -8.56 -0.78 9.38
C GLY A 120 -10.10 -0.84 9.42
N ARG A 121 -10.79 0.29 9.54
CA ARG A 121 -12.26 0.34 9.55
C ARG A 121 -12.86 -0.16 8.23
N ALA A 122 -12.20 0.07 7.10
CA ALA A 122 -12.68 -0.41 5.80
C ALA A 122 -12.69 -1.95 5.73
N ALA A 123 -11.60 -2.60 6.15
CA ALA A 123 -11.50 -4.05 6.23
C ALA A 123 -12.41 -4.65 7.32
N ALA A 124 -12.64 -3.94 8.43
CA ALA A 124 -13.61 -4.36 9.44
C ALA A 124 -15.07 -4.32 8.93
N LEU A 125 -15.40 -3.33 8.09
CA LEU A 125 -16.71 -3.24 7.44
C LEU A 125 -16.91 -4.33 6.38
N ASN A 126 -15.87 -4.65 5.61
CA ASN A 126 -15.89 -5.69 4.60
C ASN A 126 -14.59 -6.51 4.64
N PRO A 127 -14.55 -7.66 5.33
CA PRO A 127 -13.34 -8.47 5.42
C PRO A 127 -12.80 -8.95 4.08
N ASP A 128 -13.64 -9.05 3.04
CA ASP A 128 -13.22 -9.52 1.73
C ASP A 128 -12.29 -8.57 0.98
N ILE A 129 -12.24 -7.30 1.40
CA ILE A 129 -11.34 -6.31 0.81
C ILE A 129 -9.96 -6.30 1.46
N LYS A 130 -9.67 -7.16 2.44
CA LYS A 130 -8.31 -7.29 2.97
C LYS A 130 -7.33 -7.61 1.85
N GLU A 131 -6.11 -7.11 1.98
CA GLU A 131 -5.09 -7.32 0.96
C GLU A 131 -4.87 -8.81 0.65
N ARG A 132 -4.71 -9.10 -0.63
CA ARG A 132 -4.41 -10.43 -1.16
C ARG A 132 -3.21 -10.29 -2.07
N HIS A 133 -2.27 -11.22 -1.96
CA HIS A 133 -0.98 -11.13 -2.63
C HIS A 133 -0.66 -12.43 -3.34
N LEU A 134 -0.02 -12.30 -4.50
CA LEU A 134 0.58 -13.38 -5.27
C LEU A 134 2.04 -13.56 -4.83
N PHE A 135 2.37 -14.80 -4.49
CA PHE A 135 3.68 -15.28 -4.14
C PHE A 135 4.11 -16.38 -5.11
N TRP A 136 5.41 -16.65 -5.14
CA TRP A 136 5.94 -17.72 -5.96
C TRP A 136 7.14 -18.39 -5.30
N SER A 137 7.36 -19.66 -5.60
CA SER A 137 8.62 -20.33 -5.34
C SER A 137 9.06 -21.06 -6.59
N HIS A 138 10.36 -21.27 -6.74
CA HIS A 138 10.86 -22.05 -7.86
C HIS A 138 12.14 -22.77 -7.47
N ILE A 139 12.44 -23.82 -8.23
CA ILE A 139 13.69 -24.55 -8.13
C ILE A 139 14.24 -24.77 -9.54
N ASP A 140 15.56 -24.67 -9.66
CA ASP A 140 16.28 -25.22 -10.81
C ASP A 140 16.38 -26.74 -10.61
N VAL A 141 15.79 -27.51 -11.53
CA VAL A 141 15.73 -28.97 -11.42
C VAL A 141 17.13 -29.58 -11.41
N ALA A 142 18.06 -29.08 -12.22
CA ALA A 142 19.42 -29.62 -12.26
C ALA A 142 20.15 -29.35 -10.95
N LYS A 143 20.07 -28.12 -10.45
CA LYS A 143 20.71 -27.73 -9.18
C LYS A 143 20.13 -28.49 -7.99
N TYR A 144 18.82 -28.71 -7.95
CA TYR A 144 18.17 -29.47 -6.90
C TYR A 144 18.80 -30.86 -6.75
N PHE A 145 18.97 -31.60 -7.85
CA PHE A 145 19.55 -32.94 -7.79
C PHE A 145 21.07 -32.93 -7.54
N GLU A 146 21.80 -31.93 -8.02
CA GLU A 146 23.22 -31.75 -7.63
C GLU A 146 23.39 -31.62 -6.11
N GLU A 147 22.50 -30.87 -5.45
CA GLU A 147 22.52 -30.66 -3.99
C GLU A 147 22.07 -31.90 -3.21
N HIS A 148 21.19 -32.72 -3.78
CA HIS A 148 20.67 -33.95 -3.17
C HIS A 148 21.48 -35.21 -3.55
N GLN A 149 22.62 -35.05 -4.23
CA GLN A 149 23.51 -36.13 -4.71
C GLN A 149 22.87 -37.13 -5.68
N ASP A 150 21.84 -36.68 -6.40
CA ASP A 150 21.08 -37.47 -7.35
C ASP A 150 21.50 -37.19 -8.80
N ALA A 151 21.46 -38.20 -9.67
CA ALA A 151 21.78 -38.06 -11.08
C ALA A 151 20.65 -37.38 -11.88
N ASN A 152 20.93 -36.96 -13.12
CA ASN A 152 19.93 -36.30 -13.99
C ASN A 152 18.66 -37.17 -14.14
N PRO A 153 17.48 -36.70 -13.70
CA PRO A 153 16.23 -37.46 -13.71
C PRO A 153 15.74 -37.89 -15.09
N ALA A 154 16.16 -37.21 -16.16
CA ALA A 154 15.87 -37.63 -17.52
C ALA A 154 16.51 -38.99 -17.89
N LEU A 155 17.48 -39.46 -17.10
CA LEU A 155 18.23 -40.69 -17.36
C LEU A 155 17.88 -41.85 -16.41
N TRP A 156 17.02 -41.65 -15.41
CA TRP A 156 16.66 -42.69 -14.43
C TRP A 156 15.89 -43.86 -15.07
N ALA A 157 16.22 -45.09 -14.67
CA ALA A 157 15.36 -46.24 -14.89
C ALA A 157 14.04 -46.12 -14.07
N GLU A 158 13.01 -46.92 -14.37
CA GLU A 158 11.71 -46.82 -13.66
C GLU A 158 11.81 -47.17 -12.16
N ASP A 159 12.73 -48.06 -11.81
CA ASP A 159 13.04 -48.55 -10.48
C ASP A 159 14.04 -47.67 -9.70
N GLU A 160 14.64 -46.66 -10.34
CA GLU A 160 15.63 -45.74 -9.74
C GLU A 160 15.02 -44.39 -9.34
N ILE A 161 13.71 -44.20 -9.50
CA ILE A 161 13.04 -42.94 -9.17
C ILE A 161 12.95 -42.83 -7.64
N SER A 162 13.50 -41.75 -7.08
CA SER A 162 13.33 -41.45 -5.65
C SER A 162 11.84 -41.42 -5.26
N GLU A 163 11.52 -41.99 -4.10
CA GLU A 163 10.19 -41.87 -3.51
C GLU A 163 9.98 -40.53 -2.80
N GLU A 164 11.06 -39.78 -2.52
CA GLU A 164 10.96 -38.48 -1.88
C GLU A 164 10.39 -37.44 -2.86
N PRO A 165 9.28 -36.77 -2.51
CA PRO A 165 8.66 -35.79 -3.38
C PRO A 165 9.52 -34.52 -3.46
N ILE A 166 9.49 -33.90 -4.63
CA ILE A 166 10.08 -32.57 -4.83
C ILE A 166 9.12 -31.54 -4.22
N GLU A 167 9.64 -30.67 -3.37
CA GLU A 167 8.85 -29.65 -2.68
C GLU A 167 9.00 -28.28 -3.34
N LEU A 168 7.88 -27.67 -3.70
CA LEU A 168 7.79 -26.24 -4.00
C LEU A 168 7.07 -25.56 -2.85
N THR A 169 7.80 -24.83 -2.03
CA THR A 169 7.27 -24.23 -0.80
C THR A 169 7.35 -22.71 -0.87
N ILE A 170 6.26 -22.04 -0.50
CA ILE A 170 6.23 -20.61 -0.20
C ILE A 170 6.04 -20.51 1.32
N SER A 171 7.03 -19.95 2.00
CA SER A 171 7.10 -19.87 3.46
C SER A 171 7.89 -18.63 3.91
N GLY A 172 7.87 -18.37 5.22
CA GLY A 172 8.65 -17.27 5.80
C GLY A 172 8.21 -15.90 5.31
N ILE A 173 6.93 -15.71 4.99
CA ILE A 173 6.42 -14.43 4.50
C ILE A 173 6.48 -13.38 5.60
N HIS A 174 7.19 -12.29 5.34
CA HIS A 174 7.32 -11.15 6.25
C HIS A 174 7.25 -9.82 5.49
N SER A 175 6.83 -8.74 6.16
CA SER A 175 6.75 -7.41 5.55
C SER A 175 7.98 -6.60 5.93
N GLY A 176 8.82 -6.29 4.94
CA GLY A 176 10.05 -5.54 5.15
C GLY A 176 9.80 -4.09 5.57
N ASP A 177 8.70 -3.49 5.10
CA ASP A 177 8.27 -2.16 5.54
C ASP A 177 7.77 -2.17 6.99
N ALA A 178 6.97 -3.15 7.41
CA ALA A 178 6.53 -3.26 8.79
C ALA A 178 7.69 -3.54 9.77
N GLU A 179 8.72 -4.28 9.34
CA GLU A 179 9.92 -4.52 10.16
C GLU A 179 10.75 -3.26 10.43
N CYS A 180 10.70 -2.29 9.51
CA CYS A 180 11.29 -0.97 9.72
C CYS A 180 10.48 -0.10 10.69
N LEU A 181 9.28 -0.55 11.08
CA LEU A 181 8.43 0.13 12.03
C LEU A 181 8.53 -0.55 13.40
N PHE A 182 8.57 0.27 14.46
CA PHE A 182 8.43 -0.21 15.83
C PHE A 182 7.08 -0.93 16.02
N GLU A 183 6.89 -1.58 17.17
CA GLU A 183 5.67 -2.36 17.47
C GLU A 183 4.37 -1.59 17.24
N VAL A 184 4.34 -0.28 17.48
CA VAL A 184 3.16 0.55 17.20
C VAL A 184 2.82 0.59 15.71
N GLY A 185 3.81 0.63 14.82
CA GLY A 185 3.59 0.62 13.38
C GLY A 185 3.23 -0.76 12.86
N LYS A 186 3.86 -1.82 13.39
CA LYS A 186 3.44 -3.20 13.09
C LYS A 186 1.99 -3.46 13.49
N ASN A 187 1.57 -3.00 14.67
CA ASN A 187 0.20 -3.12 15.15
C ASN A 187 -0.78 -2.20 14.42
N TRP A 188 -0.29 -1.16 13.74
CA TRP A 188 -1.10 -0.34 12.85
C TRP A 188 -1.36 -1.05 11.50
N ILE A 189 -0.39 -1.80 10.98
CA ILE A 189 -0.56 -2.58 9.74
C ILE A 189 -1.31 -3.89 9.99
N TYR A 190 -0.91 -4.65 11.02
CA TYR A 190 -1.40 -6.00 11.31
C TYR A 190 -2.00 -6.12 12.71
N GLU A 191 -3.12 -6.82 12.83
CA GLU A 191 -3.68 -7.24 14.12
C GLU A 191 -2.69 -8.19 14.78
N GLY A 192 -2.21 -7.83 15.98
CA GLY A 192 -1.16 -8.60 16.68
C GLY A 192 0.25 -8.39 16.13
N GLY A 193 0.48 -7.37 15.29
CA GLY A 193 1.82 -6.93 14.89
C GLY A 193 2.57 -7.83 13.91
N ARG A 194 1.91 -8.83 13.32
CA ARG A 194 2.51 -9.72 12.31
C ARG A 194 1.51 -10.13 11.23
N PRO A 195 1.95 -10.35 9.98
CA PRO A 195 1.10 -10.97 8.98
C PRO A 195 0.78 -12.43 9.38
N ALA A 196 -0.41 -12.86 9.03
CA ALA A 196 -0.82 -14.26 9.04
C ALA A 196 -1.72 -14.47 7.82
N TRP A 197 -1.51 -15.57 7.11
CA TRP A 197 -2.09 -15.79 5.79
C TRP A 197 -3.17 -16.86 5.85
N ASP A 198 -4.23 -16.65 5.07
CA ASP A 198 -5.28 -17.63 4.89
C ASP A 198 -5.83 -17.58 3.47
N GLU A 199 -6.83 -18.42 3.21
CA GLU A 199 -7.48 -18.53 1.91
C GLU A 199 -6.48 -18.74 0.77
N TRP A 200 -5.47 -19.57 1.03
CA TRP A 200 -4.49 -20.00 0.05
C TRP A 200 -5.18 -20.53 -1.20
N GLU A 201 -4.73 -20.05 -2.33
CA GLU A 201 -5.25 -20.39 -3.65
C GLU A 201 -4.07 -20.69 -4.55
N LEU A 202 -4.02 -21.94 -5.02
CA LEU A 202 -3.08 -22.33 -6.03
C LEU A 202 -3.43 -21.64 -7.35
N ILE A 203 -2.53 -20.80 -7.85
CA ILE A 203 -2.71 -20.07 -9.12
C ILE A 203 -2.18 -20.89 -10.29
N GLY A 204 -1.06 -21.57 -10.09
CA GLY A 204 -0.54 -22.51 -11.07
C GLY A 204 0.79 -23.11 -10.63
N VAL A 205 1.11 -24.25 -11.24
CA VAL A 205 2.39 -24.91 -11.07
C VAL A 205 2.89 -25.26 -12.46
N TYR A 206 4.09 -24.79 -12.79
CA TYR A 206 4.62 -24.88 -14.14
C TYR A 206 6.02 -25.47 -14.13
N HIS A 207 6.31 -26.22 -15.17
CA HIS A 207 7.68 -26.44 -15.59
C HIS A 207 8.02 -25.48 -16.73
N VAL A 208 9.13 -24.76 -16.60
CA VAL A 208 9.67 -23.86 -17.62
C VAL A 208 11.00 -24.45 -18.10
N GLY A 209 11.05 -24.90 -19.35
CA GLY A 209 12.27 -25.44 -19.95
C GLY A 209 13.37 -24.39 -20.04
N ALA A 210 14.63 -24.83 -20.11
CA ALA A 210 15.79 -23.94 -20.20
C ALA A 210 15.81 -23.02 -21.44
N ASP A 211 14.98 -23.31 -22.45
CA ASP A 211 14.75 -22.43 -23.60
C ASP A 211 13.90 -21.18 -23.27
N GLY A 212 13.30 -21.12 -22.06
CA GLY A 212 12.43 -20.04 -21.60
C GLY A 212 11.09 -19.95 -22.33
N THR A 213 10.76 -20.90 -23.21
CA THR A 213 9.55 -20.86 -24.05
C THR A 213 8.71 -22.12 -23.94
N THR A 214 9.31 -23.26 -23.59
CA THR A 214 8.60 -24.48 -23.26
C THR A 214 7.99 -24.33 -21.87
N ILE A 215 6.67 -24.23 -21.80
CA ILE A 215 5.92 -24.20 -20.54
C ILE A 215 5.00 -25.43 -20.48
N THR A 216 5.13 -26.22 -19.43
CA THR A 216 4.23 -27.34 -19.13
C THR A 216 3.42 -27.01 -17.88
N ASP A 217 2.10 -27.05 -17.98
CA ASP A 217 1.19 -26.85 -16.86
C ASP A 217 1.03 -28.16 -16.07
N LEU A 218 1.60 -28.19 -14.85
CA LEU A 218 1.53 -29.33 -13.96
C LEU A 218 0.18 -29.42 -13.23
N PHE A 219 -0.62 -28.36 -13.22
CA PHE A 219 -1.95 -28.39 -12.64
C PHE A 219 -2.90 -29.26 -13.47
N GLU A 220 -2.82 -29.21 -14.80
CA GLU A 220 -3.58 -30.13 -15.67
C GLU A 220 -3.12 -31.59 -15.53
N MET A 221 -1.81 -31.81 -15.33
CA MET A 221 -1.29 -33.15 -15.02
C MET A 221 -1.80 -33.65 -13.67
N TRP A 222 -1.89 -32.79 -12.67
CA TRP A 222 -2.42 -33.14 -11.36
C TRP A 222 -3.87 -33.64 -11.45
N LYS A 223 -4.72 -32.98 -12.24
CA LYS A 223 -6.10 -33.43 -12.47
C LYS A 223 -6.19 -34.85 -13.05
N GLN A 224 -5.25 -35.23 -13.90
CA GLN A 224 -5.21 -36.53 -14.56
C GLN A 224 -4.56 -37.61 -13.68
N HIS A 225 -3.58 -37.22 -12.86
CA HIS A 225 -2.77 -38.11 -12.04
C HIS A 225 -2.68 -37.61 -10.58
N PRO A 226 -3.80 -37.61 -9.83
CA PRO A 226 -3.84 -37.00 -8.49
C PRO A 226 -2.88 -37.62 -7.48
N ASN A 227 -2.53 -38.90 -7.65
CA ASN A 227 -1.63 -39.61 -6.74
C ASN A 227 -0.15 -39.21 -6.90
N LEU A 228 0.19 -38.45 -7.94
CA LEU A 228 1.56 -38.00 -8.20
C LEU A 228 1.84 -36.61 -7.61
N PHE A 229 0.86 -36.01 -6.94
CA PHE A 229 0.99 -34.68 -6.37
C PHE A 229 0.26 -34.58 -5.03
N ALA A 230 0.69 -33.66 -4.19
CA ALA A 230 -0.06 -33.28 -3.00
C ALA A 230 0.08 -31.78 -2.74
N LEU A 231 -0.94 -31.20 -2.10
CA LEU A 231 -0.94 -29.81 -1.67
C LEU A 231 -1.13 -29.78 -0.15
N GLN A 232 -0.23 -29.08 0.53
CA GLN A 232 -0.27 -28.87 1.96
C GLN A 232 -0.26 -27.38 2.25
N THR A 233 -1.04 -26.93 3.24
CA THR A 233 -1.13 -25.53 3.63
C THR A 233 -1.21 -25.40 5.14
N ASP A 234 -0.55 -24.38 5.69
CA ASP A 234 -0.73 -23.93 7.07
C ASP A 234 -1.00 -22.41 7.12
N GLU A 235 -0.94 -21.80 8.32
CA GLU A 235 -1.21 -20.37 8.51
C GLU A 235 -0.21 -19.43 7.81
N ASN A 236 0.98 -19.89 7.46
CA ASN A 236 2.04 -19.08 6.86
C ASN A 236 2.75 -19.76 5.69
N SER A 237 2.29 -20.92 5.25
CA SER A 237 2.91 -21.64 4.15
C SER A 237 1.93 -22.38 3.23
N ILE A 238 2.38 -22.57 2.00
CA ILE A 238 1.81 -23.49 1.02
C ILE A 238 2.96 -24.30 0.41
N CYS A 239 2.80 -25.62 0.39
CA CYS A 239 3.76 -26.55 -0.18
C CYS A 239 3.06 -27.43 -1.22
N PHE A 240 3.61 -27.44 -2.43
CA PHE A 240 3.19 -28.32 -3.52
C PHE A 240 4.23 -29.41 -3.71
N LEU A 241 3.81 -30.65 -3.49
CA LEU A 241 4.64 -31.86 -3.58
C LEU A 241 4.47 -32.48 -4.96
N ILE A 242 5.58 -32.80 -5.62
CA ILE A 242 5.62 -33.39 -6.96
C ILE A 242 6.37 -34.72 -6.89
N HIS A 243 5.72 -35.81 -7.27
CA HIS A 243 6.40 -37.10 -7.37
C HIS A 243 7.47 -37.06 -8.48
N PRO A 244 8.72 -37.51 -8.23
CA PRO A 244 9.82 -37.30 -9.18
C PRO A 244 9.62 -37.96 -10.56
N VAL A 245 8.76 -38.99 -10.65
CA VAL A 245 8.35 -39.61 -11.93
C VAL A 245 7.83 -38.59 -12.97
N ILE A 246 7.22 -37.50 -12.51
CA ILE A 246 6.71 -36.43 -13.39
C ILE A 246 7.83 -35.87 -14.27
N LEU A 247 9.06 -35.80 -13.75
CA LEU A 247 10.20 -35.21 -14.47
C LEU A 247 10.53 -35.92 -15.78
N LYS A 248 10.24 -37.23 -15.91
CA LYS A 248 10.45 -37.99 -17.16
C LYS A 248 9.57 -37.51 -18.31
N SER A 249 8.45 -36.85 -18.00
CA SER A 249 7.54 -36.28 -19.00
C SER A 249 7.91 -34.84 -19.38
N LEU A 250 8.90 -34.24 -18.72
CA LEU A 250 9.28 -32.85 -18.91
C LEU A 250 10.53 -32.73 -19.80
N LYS A 251 10.64 -31.61 -20.53
CA LYS A 251 11.82 -31.28 -21.32
C LYS A 251 12.88 -30.62 -20.44
N LEU A 252 13.73 -31.44 -19.83
CA LEU A 252 14.82 -30.98 -18.97
C LEU A 252 16.06 -30.56 -19.78
N PRO A 253 16.93 -29.68 -19.23
CA PRO A 253 16.81 -29.01 -17.93
C PRO A 253 15.75 -27.89 -17.95
N GLY A 254 15.34 -27.45 -16.76
CA GLY A 254 14.31 -26.42 -16.59
C GLY A 254 14.09 -26.07 -15.13
N HIS A 255 13.15 -25.17 -14.89
CA HIS A 255 12.71 -24.76 -13.56
C HIS A 255 11.31 -25.28 -13.28
N LEU A 256 11.06 -25.68 -12.05
CA LEU A 256 9.71 -25.87 -11.54
C LEU A 256 9.32 -24.61 -10.78
N ALA A 257 8.14 -24.07 -11.03
CA ALA A 257 7.65 -22.85 -10.43
C ALA A 257 6.23 -23.02 -9.89
N LEU A 258 6.03 -22.67 -8.63
CA LEU A 258 4.75 -22.59 -7.94
C LEU A 258 4.33 -21.12 -7.86
N PHE A 259 3.07 -20.84 -8.18
CA PHE A 259 2.42 -19.55 -7.95
C PHE A 259 1.19 -19.76 -7.07
N ALA A 260 1.11 -19.02 -5.97
CA ALA A 260 -0.03 -19.09 -5.06
C ALA A 260 -0.40 -17.70 -4.55
N ALA A 261 -1.70 -17.48 -4.35
CA ALA A 261 -2.21 -16.26 -3.76
C ALA A 261 -2.81 -16.53 -2.38
N ALA A 262 -2.63 -15.60 -1.44
CA ALA A 262 -3.23 -15.68 -0.11
C ALA A 262 -3.73 -14.32 0.34
N ARG A 263 -4.79 -14.33 1.17
CA ARG A 263 -5.31 -13.15 1.84
C ARG A 263 -4.58 -13.01 3.18
N CYS A 264 -4.21 -11.79 3.56
CA CYS A 264 -3.59 -11.57 4.86
C CYS A 264 -4.69 -11.37 5.92
N LYS A 265 -4.98 -12.41 6.69
CA LYS A 265 -6.01 -12.44 7.73
C LYS A 265 -5.88 -11.32 8.74
N THR A 266 -4.66 -11.06 9.21
CA THR A 266 -4.39 -10.04 10.23
C THR A 266 -4.25 -8.64 9.66
N SER A 267 -4.26 -8.47 8.33
CA SER A 267 -4.01 -7.15 7.76
C SER A 267 -5.17 -6.19 7.96
N ARG A 268 -4.83 -4.95 8.29
CA ARG A 268 -5.72 -3.80 8.18
C ARG A 268 -5.65 -3.17 6.80
N MET A 269 -4.61 -3.47 6.01
CA MET A 269 -4.48 -2.98 4.65
C MET A 269 -5.53 -3.63 3.74
N VAL A 270 -5.82 -2.93 2.65
CA VAL A 270 -6.90 -3.26 1.72
C VAL A 270 -6.36 -3.61 0.34
N ASN A 271 -7.14 -4.36 -0.42
CA ASN A 271 -6.85 -4.69 -1.81
C ASN A 271 -7.37 -3.60 -2.74
N TYR A 272 -6.48 -2.75 -3.24
CA TYR A 272 -6.82 -1.63 -4.13
C TYR A 272 -7.32 -2.06 -5.52
N LEU A 273 -7.18 -3.34 -5.89
CA LEU A 273 -7.72 -3.86 -7.14
C LEU A 273 -9.24 -4.09 -7.10
N LEU A 274 -9.86 -4.02 -5.92
CA LEU A 274 -11.28 -4.26 -5.73
C LEU A 274 -12.06 -2.93 -5.66
N PRO A 275 -13.11 -2.73 -6.50
CA PRO A 275 -13.93 -1.52 -6.42
C PRO A 275 -14.68 -1.41 -5.08
N GLU A 276 -14.90 -2.52 -4.39
CA GLU A 276 -15.49 -2.61 -3.05
C GLU A 276 -14.64 -1.89 -2.01
N THR A 277 -13.32 -1.82 -2.21
CA THR A 277 -12.38 -1.10 -1.34
C THR A 277 -12.72 0.39 -1.29
N ALA A 278 -12.91 1.01 -2.45
CA ALA A 278 -13.27 2.43 -2.51
C ALA A 278 -14.64 2.70 -1.85
N LYS A 279 -15.62 1.80 -2.06
CA LYS A 279 -16.95 1.92 -1.44
C LYS A 279 -16.87 1.82 0.09
N ALA A 280 -16.12 0.84 0.60
CA ALA A 280 -15.93 0.64 2.03
C ALA A 280 -15.16 1.80 2.66
N PHE A 281 -14.14 2.31 1.98
CA PHE A 281 -13.37 3.47 2.43
C PHE A 281 -14.26 4.72 2.52
N ILE A 282 -14.97 5.09 1.45
CA ILE A 282 -15.89 6.24 1.44
C ILE A 282 -16.89 6.18 2.61
N LYS A 283 -17.48 5.00 2.84
CA LYS A 283 -18.45 4.78 3.91
C LYS A 283 -17.83 4.90 5.31
N THR A 284 -16.58 4.48 5.47
CA THR A 284 -15.91 4.46 6.78
C THR A 284 -15.10 5.73 7.08
N THR A 285 -14.83 6.60 6.10
CA THR A 285 -14.07 7.86 6.26
C THR A 285 -14.84 9.08 5.80
N TYR A 286 -15.04 9.24 4.49
CA TYR A 286 -15.56 10.46 3.89
C TYR A 286 -17.02 10.74 4.28
N GLU A 287 -17.87 9.72 4.42
CA GLU A 287 -19.24 9.89 4.91
C GLU A 287 -19.31 10.42 6.36
N PRO A 288 -18.57 9.85 7.33
CA PRO A 288 -18.42 10.43 8.66
C PRO A 288 -17.94 11.89 8.65
N TYR A 289 -16.89 12.19 7.89
CA TYR A 289 -16.41 13.57 7.74
C TYR A 289 -17.48 14.49 7.14
N ALA A 290 -18.18 14.05 6.09
CA ALA A 290 -19.22 14.84 5.45
C ALA A 290 -20.40 15.13 6.38
N LYS A 291 -20.83 14.13 7.16
CA LYS A 291 -21.85 14.29 8.19
C LYS A 291 -21.43 15.29 9.27
N ALA A 292 -20.18 15.22 9.74
CA ALA A 292 -19.68 16.06 10.82
C ALA A 292 -19.40 17.51 10.38
N LEU A 293 -18.80 17.70 9.21
CA LEU A 293 -18.36 19.00 8.70
C LEU A 293 -19.48 19.74 7.97
N GLY A 294 -20.40 19.03 7.31
CA GLY A 294 -21.61 19.57 6.70
C GLY A 294 -21.35 20.82 5.87
N LYS A 295 -21.90 21.96 6.31
CA LYS A 295 -21.78 23.27 5.64
C LYS A 295 -20.34 23.79 5.46
N HIS A 296 -19.38 23.22 6.18
CA HIS A 296 -17.97 23.59 6.06
C HIS A 296 -17.30 23.00 4.82
N LEU A 297 -17.84 21.93 4.25
CA LEU A 297 -17.31 21.35 3.02
C LEU A 297 -17.48 22.33 1.85
N GLY A 298 -16.39 22.56 1.11
CA GLY A 298 -16.32 23.52 0.02
C GLY A 298 -16.20 24.99 0.46
N THR A 299 -16.36 25.29 1.76
CA THR A 299 -16.23 26.65 2.32
C THR A 299 -14.95 26.79 3.14
N THR A 300 -14.92 26.23 4.35
CA THR A 300 -13.75 26.22 5.23
C THR A 300 -12.86 25.00 4.96
N VAL A 301 -13.48 23.83 4.77
CA VAL A 301 -12.78 22.60 4.41
C VAL A 301 -12.72 22.52 2.88
N ARG A 302 -11.53 22.74 2.32
CA ARG A 302 -11.36 23.02 0.88
C ARG A 302 -10.61 21.95 0.12
N TYR A 303 -9.90 21.08 0.82
CA TYR A 303 -9.13 20.02 0.21
C TYR A 303 -9.05 18.81 1.14
N THR A 304 -8.77 17.66 0.56
CA THR A 304 -8.34 16.46 1.28
C THR A 304 -6.93 16.12 0.82
N PHE A 305 -6.10 15.67 1.76
CA PHE A 305 -4.82 15.08 1.47
C PHE A 305 -4.97 13.56 1.54
N PHE A 306 -4.48 12.88 0.51
CA PHE A 306 -4.42 11.43 0.45
C PHE A 306 -3.00 11.01 0.05
N ASP A 307 -2.53 9.90 0.59
CA ASP A 307 -1.32 9.23 0.14
C ASP A 307 -1.59 8.34 -1.07
N GLN A 308 -0.52 7.99 -1.79
CA GLN A 308 -0.58 6.97 -2.81
C GLN A 308 -1.03 5.61 -2.23
N PRO A 309 -1.90 4.87 -2.95
CA PRO A 309 -2.17 3.47 -2.64
C PRO A 309 -0.86 2.70 -2.56
N HIS A 310 -0.73 1.85 -1.55
CA HIS A 310 0.48 1.08 -1.30
C HIS A 310 0.11 -0.32 -0.84
N SER A 311 0.73 -1.28 -1.49
CA SER A 311 0.75 -2.67 -1.06
C SER A 311 1.97 -2.86 -0.17
N CYS A 312 1.82 -3.39 1.04
CA CYS A 312 2.95 -3.73 1.90
C CYS A 312 4.04 -4.49 1.13
N PHE A 313 5.30 -4.21 1.43
CA PHE A 313 6.42 -4.83 0.74
C PHE A 313 6.76 -6.16 1.42
N TYR A 314 6.20 -7.25 0.88
CA TYR A 314 6.48 -8.58 1.38
C TYR A 314 7.75 -9.19 0.79
N GLN A 315 8.44 -9.95 1.63
CA GLN A 315 9.52 -10.88 1.30
C GLN A 315 9.11 -12.27 1.80
N TRP A 316 9.73 -13.32 1.25
CA TRP A 316 9.52 -14.71 1.67
C TRP A 316 10.74 -15.54 1.25
N GLU A 317 10.82 -16.78 1.75
CA GLU A 317 11.91 -17.69 1.44
C GLU A 317 11.91 -18.08 -0.03
N GLY A 318 13.07 -17.98 -0.69
CA GLY A 318 13.18 -18.27 -2.13
C GLY A 318 12.71 -17.14 -3.06
N ASN A 319 12.48 -15.92 -2.56
CA ASN A 319 12.28 -14.73 -3.41
C ASN A 319 13.59 -14.23 -4.04
N ASP A 320 14.20 -15.00 -4.93
CA ASP A 320 15.43 -14.66 -5.67
C ASP A 320 15.10 -14.20 -7.10
N GLY A 321 14.37 -13.08 -7.21
CA GLY A 321 14.02 -12.47 -8.49
C GLY A 321 14.23 -10.97 -8.53
N ASN A 322 14.11 -10.39 -9.73
CA ASN A 322 14.14 -8.93 -9.90
C ASN A 322 12.90 -8.24 -9.32
N LEU A 323 11.79 -8.98 -9.17
CA LEU A 323 10.51 -8.42 -8.76
C LEU A 323 10.46 -8.03 -7.27
N ARG A 324 11.39 -8.55 -6.43
CA ARG A 324 11.72 -8.12 -5.05
C ARG A 324 10.55 -7.89 -4.08
N SER A 325 9.31 -8.17 -4.43
CA SER A 325 8.14 -8.13 -3.53
C SER A 325 6.96 -8.87 -4.15
N SER A 326 5.97 -9.19 -3.34
CA SER A 326 4.73 -9.79 -3.82
C SER A 326 3.95 -8.82 -4.70
N LEU A 327 3.03 -9.37 -5.50
CA LEU A 327 2.10 -8.56 -6.28
C LEU A 327 0.72 -8.60 -5.63
N MET A 328 0.08 -7.44 -5.45
CA MET A 328 -1.33 -7.41 -5.07
C MET A 328 -2.16 -8.17 -6.12
N TYR A 329 -3.07 -9.02 -5.64
CA TYR A 329 -3.76 -9.99 -6.47
C TYR A 329 -5.27 -9.89 -6.32
N SER A 330 -5.97 -9.96 -7.46
CA SER A 330 -7.41 -10.15 -7.54
C SER A 330 -7.71 -11.02 -8.76
N ARG A 331 -8.43 -12.12 -8.56
CA ARG A 331 -8.86 -13.00 -9.66
C ARG A 331 -9.75 -12.25 -10.65
N GLU A 332 -10.62 -11.37 -10.15
CA GLU A 332 -11.49 -10.56 -11.02
C GLU A 332 -10.68 -9.59 -11.90
N PHE A 333 -9.61 -9.01 -11.35
CA PHE A 333 -8.72 -8.15 -12.11
C PHE A 333 -7.96 -8.94 -13.17
N MET A 334 -7.40 -10.09 -12.81
CA MET A 334 -6.67 -10.96 -13.75
C MET A 334 -7.54 -11.46 -14.91
N ASN A 335 -8.81 -11.78 -14.67
CA ASN A 335 -9.73 -12.24 -15.71
C ASN A 335 -10.11 -11.14 -16.73
N LYS A 336 -9.78 -9.87 -16.45
CA LYS A 336 -10.08 -8.72 -17.32
C LYS A 336 -8.87 -8.26 -18.15
N LEU A 337 -7.68 -8.77 -17.86
CA LEU A 337 -6.47 -8.57 -18.66
C LEU A 337 -6.46 -9.56 -19.83
#